data_AF-A0A2K4AE08-F1
#
_entry.id   AF-A0A2K4AE08-F1
#
_cell.length_a   1.000
_cell.length_b   1.000
_cell.length_c   1.000
_cell.angle_alpha   90.00
_cell.angle_beta   90.00
_cell.angle_gamma   90.00
#
_symmetry.space_group_name_H-M   'P 1'
#
loop_
_entity.id
_entity.type
_entity.pdbx_description
1 polymer ?
#
loop_
_entity_poly.entity_id
_entity_poly.type
_entity_poly.pdbx_seq_one_letter_code
_entity_poly.pdbx_strand_id
1 'polypeptide(L)'
;MDKVKDFNVEVDDFMSLIYSGNSVFIDLLLIMIFIDIITGVLKAFSEGKLWSHKAISGYIKKIAYLCVVLVANTLDIVFRLDGILVNSSVIFLIIAESTSIIENCAIIGVPIPDVLKKRLGVIENQNEK
;
A
#
# COMPACT_ATOMS: atom_id res chain seq x y z
N MET A 1 -8.29 24.94 -38.26
CA MET A 1 -9.45 25.43 -37.50
C MET A 1 -9.79 24.33 -36.52
N ASP A 2 -9.24 24.51 -35.32
CA ASP A 2 -9.20 23.53 -34.24
C ASP A 2 -10.60 23.06 -33.86
N LYS A 3 -10.80 21.73 -33.84
CA LYS A 3 -11.81 21.15 -32.99
C LYS A 3 -11.18 20.98 -31.62
N VAL A 4 -11.35 22.02 -30.80
CA VAL A 4 -11.16 21.96 -29.36
C VAL A 4 -11.92 20.72 -28.89
N LYS A 5 -11.19 19.69 -28.44
CA LYS A 5 -11.80 18.58 -27.74
C LYS A 5 -12.37 19.17 -26.47
N ASP A 6 -13.69 19.19 -26.38
CA ASP A 6 -14.40 19.59 -25.17
C ASP A 6 -13.82 18.78 -24.01
N PHE A 7 -13.10 19.51 -23.16
CA PHE A 7 -12.52 19.00 -21.94
C PHE A 7 -13.70 18.83 -20.97
N ASN A 8 -14.21 17.60 -20.88
CA ASN A 8 -15.15 17.18 -19.84
C ASN A 8 -14.39 17.20 -18.50
N VAL A 9 -14.23 18.39 -17.94
CA VAL A 9 -13.68 18.62 -16.61
C VAL A 9 -14.84 18.44 -15.66
N GLU A 10 -14.82 17.40 -14.84
CA GLU A 10 -15.21 17.55 -13.42
C GLU A 10 -15.08 16.28 -12.59
N VAL A 11 -14.71 15.14 -13.19
CA VAL A 11 -14.34 13.93 -12.40
C VAL A 11 -13.09 13.24 -12.93
N ASP A 12 -12.89 13.25 -14.25
CA ASP A 12 -11.69 12.68 -14.88
C ASP A 12 -10.42 13.49 -14.56
N ASP A 13 -10.52 14.80 -14.39
CA ASP A 13 -9.37 15.67 -14.11
C ASP A 13 -8.83 15.49 -12.68
N PHE A 14 -9.73 15.31 -11.70
CA PHE A 14 -9.34 15.07 -10.32
C PHE A 14 -8.69 13.68 -10.13
N MET A 15 -9.27 12.64 -10.74
CA MET A 15 -8.67 11.30 -10.68
C MET A 15 -7.35 11.23 -11.46
N SER A 16 -7.25 11.91 -12.60
CA SER A 16 -5.99 12.04 -13.35
C SER A 16 -4.91 12.81 -12.56
N LEU A 17 -5.32 13.80 -11.75
CA LEU A 17 -4.43 14.53 -10.86
C LEU A 17 -3.92 13.65 -9.72
N ILE A 18 -4.75 12.71 -9.26
CA ILE A 18 -4.36 11.73 -8.23
C ILE A 18 -3.47 10.62 -8.81
N TYR A 19 -3.86 10.06 -9.96
CA TYR A 19 -3.16 8.95 -10.59
C TYR A 19 -3.46 8.89 -12.09
N SER A 20 -2.41 9.06 -12.90
CA SER A 20 -2.47 8.95 -14.37
C SER A 20 -1.84 7.66 -14.92
N GLY A 21 -1.47 6.72 -14.03
CA GLY A 21 -0.85 5.46 -14.40
C GLY A 21 -1.85 4.35 -14.80
N ASN A 22 -1.38 3.10 -14.82
CA ASN A 22 -2.24 1.95 -15.14
C ASN A 22 -3.21 1.63 -13.99
N SER A 23 -4.52 1.79 -14.24
CA SER A 23 -5.57 1.60 -13.23
C SER A 23 -5.48 0.26 -12.47
N VAL A 24 -5.01 -0.80 -13.12
CA VAL A 24 -4.84 -2.14 -12.51
C VAL A 24 -3.90 -2.09 -11.29
N PHE A 25 -2.85 -1.28 -11.32
CA PHE A 25 -1.92 -1.20 -10.20
C PHE A 25 -2.51 -0.49 -9.00
N ILE A 26 -3.27 0.59 -9.21
CA ILE A 26 -3.93 1.27 -8.10
C ILE A 26 -5.04 0.43 -7.49
N ASP A 27 -5.84 -0.23 -8.30
CA ASP A 27 -6.88 -1.15 -7.82
C ASP A 27 -6.25 -2.27 -6.97
N LEU A 28 -5.15 -2.85 -7.45
CA LEU A 28 -4.41 -3.86 -6.71
C LEU A 28 -3.83 -3.30 -5.39
N LEU A 29 -3.26 -2.10 -5.40
CA LEU A 29 -2.75 -1.48 -4.17
C LEU A 29 -3.86 -1.26 -3.13
N LEU A 30 -5.04 -0.79 -3.56
CA LEU A 30 -6.18 -0.57 -2.66
C LEU A 30 -6.68 -1.89 -2.06
N ILE A 31 -6.77 -2.95 -2.86
CA ILE A 31 -7.11 -4.30 -2.38
C ILE A 31 -6.07 -4.79 -1.36
N MET A 32 -4.78 -4.59 -1.64
CA MET A 32 -3.70 -5.01 -0.75
C MET A 32 -3.74 -4.26 0.59
N ILE A 33 -3.95 -2.93 0.58
CA ILE A 33 -4.14 -2.14 1.80
C ILE A 33 -5.36 -2.64 2.59
N PHE A 34 -6.46 -2.95 1.91
CA PHE A 34 -7.66 -3.47 2.56
C PHE A 34 -7.41 -4.82 3.25
N ILE A 35 -6.72 -5.74 2.58
CA ILE A 35 -6.31 -7.03 3.15
C ILE A 35 -5.35 -6.82 4.32
N ASP A 36 -4.40 -5.90 4.22
CA ASP A 36 -3.46 -5.61 5.31
C ASP A 36 -4.18 -5.06 6.55
N ILE A 37 -5.16 -4.18 6.37
CA ILE A 37 -5.98 -3.67 7.47
C ILE A 37 -6.74 -4.82 8.14
N ILE A 38 -7.39 -5.70 7.38
CA ILE A 38 -8.10 -6.86 7.94
C ILE A 38 -7.14 -7.78 8.70
N THR A 39 -6.02 -8.16 8.09
CA THR A 39 -5.04 -9.06 8.72
C THR A 39 -4.38 -8.41 9.94
N GLY A 40 -4.14 -7.10 9.92
CA GLY A 40 -3.64 -6.33 11.05
C GLY A 40 -4.61 -6.29 12.22
N VAL A 41 -5.91 -6.14 11.94
CA VAL A 41 -6.98 -6.23 12.96
C VAL A 41 -7.02 -7.64 13.56
N LEU A 42 -6.99 -8.69 12.74
CA LEU A 42 -6.96 -10.09 13.21
C LEU A 42 -5.74 -10.38 14.09
N LYS A 43 -4.56 -9.90 13.70
CA LYS A 43 -3.33 -9.96 14.52
C LYS A 43 -3.54 -9.27 15.87
N ALA A 44 -4.08 -8.05 15.87
CA ALA A 44 -4.28 -7.29 17.09
C ALA A 44 -5.31 -7.94 18.03
N PHE A 45 -6.33 -8.62 17.49
CA PHE A 45 -7.22 -9.50 18.26
C PHE A 45 -6.48 -10.70 18.85
N SER A 46 -5.65 -11.39 18.06
CA SER A 46 -4.85 -12.53 18.52
C SER A 46 -3.87 -12.16 19.63
N GLU A 47 -3.30 -10.97 19.61
CA GLU A 47 -2.37 -10.46 20.64
C GLU A 47 -3.08 -9.77 21.82
N GLY A 48 -4.40 -9.52 21.73
CA GLY A 48 -5.16 -8.74 22.71
C GLY A 48 -4.77 -7.25 22.79
N LYS A 49 -4.18 -6.69 21.73
CA LYS A 49 -3.58 -5.34 21.70
C LYS A 49 -4.14 -4.47 20.56
N LEU A 50 -5.46 -4.22 20.57
CA LEU A 50 -6.15 -3.42 19.55
C LEU A 50 -5.69 -1.96 19.49
N TRP A 51 -5.34 -1.36 20.63
CA TRP A 51 -5.03 0.08 20.76
C TRP A 51 -3.57 0.34 21.09
N SER A 52 -2.66 -0.34 20.37
CA SER A 52 -1.23 -0.09 20.53
C SER A 52 -0.76 1.09 19.69
N HIS A 53 0.25 1.82 20.16
CA HIS A 53 0.94 2.84 19.37
C HIS A 53 1.45 2.27 18.03
N LYS A 54 1.85 1.00 18.03
CA LYS A 54 2.26 0.26 16.83
C LYS A 54 1.12 0.13 15.81
N ALA A 55 -0.10 -0.15 16.25
CA ALA A 55 -1.29 -0.21 15.37
C ALA A 55 -1.61 1.16 14.74
N ILE A 56 -1.55 2.23 15.53
CA ILE A 56 -1.77 3.61 15.04
C ILE A 56 -0.72 3.99 13.99
N SER A 57 0.55 3.69 14.23
CA SER A 57 1.63 3.91 13.25
C SER A 57 1.40 3.10 11.96
N GLY A 58 0.80 1.91 12.06
CA GLY A 58 0.34 1.12 10.93
C GLY A 58 -0.63 1.89 10.04
N TYR A 59 -1.72 2.40 10.60
CA TYR A 59 -2.72 3.14 9.82
C TYR A 59 -2.19 4.44 9.21
N ILE A 60 -1.32 5.17 9.93
CA ILE A 60 -0.68 6.39 9.41
C ILE A 60 0.15 6.09 8.16
N LYS A 61 0.89 4.97 8.14
CA LYS A 61 1.66 4.56 6.95
C LYS A 61 0.78 4.34 5.72
N LYS A 62 -0.42 3.81 5.90
CA LYS A 62 -1.35 3.51 4.80
C LYS A 62 -1.91 4.79 4.18
N ILE A 63 -2.19 5.80 5.00
CA ILE A 63 -2.55 7.14 4.51
C ILE A 63 -1.35 7.77 3.77
N ALA A 64 -0.14 7.61 4.30
CA ALA A 64 1.07 8.14 3.67
C ALA A 64 1.33 7.55 2.27
N TYR A 65 0.87 6.33 1.98
CA TYR A 65 0.99 5.75 0.64
C TYR A 65 0.23 6.52 -0.42
N LEU A 66 -0.96 7.02 -0.10
CA LEU A 66 -1.70 7.89 -1.02
C LEU A 66 -0.90 9.17 -1.31
N CYS A 67 -0.28 9.77 -0.28
CA CYS A 67 0.60 10.92 -0.48
C CYS A 67 1.80 10.59 -1.38
N VAL A 68 2.42 9.42 -1.22
CA VAL A 68 3.53 8.98 -2.08
C VAL A 68 3.07 8.81 -3.53
N VAL A 69 1.90 8.21 -3.77
CA VAL A 69 1.34 8.07 -5.13
C VAL A 69 1.08 9.44 -5.75
N LEU A 70 0.52 10.39 -5.00
CA LEU A 70 0.28 11.76 -5.47
C LEU A 70 1.58 12.46 -5.90
N VAL A 71 2.62 12.36 -5.07
CA VAL A 71 3.94 12.94 -5.37
C VAL A 71 4.55 12.25 -6.60
N ALA A 72 4.50 10.92 -6.66
CA ALA A 72 5.01 10.16 -7.80
C ALA A 72 4.28 10.53 -9.10
N ASN A 73 2.95 10.66 -9.08
CA ASN A 73 2.15 11.10 -10.22
C ASN A 73 2.52 12.50 -10.67
N THR A 74 2.66 13.44 -9.73
CA THR A 74 3.05 14.82 -10.03
C THR A 74 4.43 14.87 -10.70
N LEU A 75 5.40 14.13 -10.17
CA LEU A 75 6.73 14.05 -10.75
C LEU A 75 6.70 13.38 -12.14
N ASP A 76 5.90 12.32 -12.30
CA ASP A 76 5.74 11.64 -13.58
C ASP A 76 5.25 12.59 -14.69
N ILE A 77 4.24 13.41 -14.37
CA ILE A 77 3.69 14.43 -15.28
C ILE A 77 4.72 15.52 -15.58
N VAL A 78 5.39 16.05 -14.55
CA VAL A 78 6.39 17.14 -14.69
C VAL A 78 7.58 16.71 -15.55
N PHE A 79 8.06 15.48 -15.35
CA PHE A 79 9.19 14.93 -16.09
C PHE A 79 8.78 14.20 -17.37
N ARG A 80 7.48 14.09 -17.67
CA ARG A 80 6.92 13.38 -18.84
C ARG A 80 7.44 11.95 -18.93
N LEU A 81 7.28 11.19 -17.85
CA LEU A 81 7.81 9.82 -17.72
C LEU A 81 6.80 8.75 -18.16
N ASP A 82 5.71 9.12 -18.82
CA ASP A 82 4.68 8.23 -19.38
C ASP A 82 4.18 7.15 -18.39
N GLY A 83 4.02 7.53 -17.13
CA GLY A 83 3.52 6.70 -16.05
C GLY A 83 4.56 5.76 -15.42
N ILE A 84 5.82 5.77 -15.87
CA ILE A 84 6.86 4.85 -15.35
C ILE A 84 7.08 5.05 -13.85
N LEU A 85 7.18 6.30 -13.39
CA LEU A 85 7.52 6.61 -12.01
C LEU A 85 6.35 6.30 -11.07
N VAL A 86 5.13 6.68 -11.48
CA VAL A 86 3.93 6.42 -10.68
C VAL A 86 3.63 4.92 -10.60
N ASN A 87 3.74 4.19 -11.72
CA ASN A 87 3.53 2.74 -11.74
C ASN A 87 4.57 2.01 -10.89
N SER A 88 5.85 2.38 -11.00
CA SER A 88 6.93 1.79 -10.20
C SER A 88 6.73 2.03 -8.71
N SER A 89 6.28 3.24 -8.34
CA SER A 89 5.98 3.60 -6.96
C SER A 89 4.81 2.77 -6.41
N VAL A 90 3.75 2.58 -7.19
CA VAL A 90 2.61 1.75 -6.80
C VAL A 90 3.02 0.27 -6.65
N ILE A 91 3.83 -0.27 -7.57
CA ILE A 91 4.36 -1.64 -7.46
C ILE A 91 5.20 -1.80 -6.19
N PHE A 92 6.06 -0.82 -5.88
CA PHE A 92 6.84 -0.83 -4.64
C PHE A 92 5.94 -0.88 -3.40
N LEU A 93 4.85 -0.10 -3.39
CA LEU A 93 3.88 -0.10 -2.30
C LEU A 93 3.11 -1.43 -2.19
N ILE A 94 2.76 -2.07 -3.31
CA ILE A 94 2.16 -3.41 -3.33
C ILE A 94 3.09 -4.44 -2.67
N ILE A 95 4.39 -4.39 -2.96
CA ILE A 95 5.38 -5.29 -2.35
C ILE A 95 5.51 -5.00 -0.85
N ALA A 96 5.48 -3.72 -0.45
CA ALA A 96 5.49 -3.33 0.96
C ALA A 96 4.27 -3.89 1.72
N GLU A 97 3.07 -3.79 1.14
CA GLU A 97 1.86 -4.35 1.75
C GLU A 97 1.85 -5.88 1.74
N SER A 98 2.36 -6.52 0.69
CA SER A 98 2.55 -7.97 0.66
C SER A 98 3.39 -8.45 1.85
N THR A 99 4.44 -7.70 2.17
CA THR A 99 5.33 -8.00 3.30
C THR A 99 4.61 -7.83 4.64
N SER A 100 3.83 -6.76 4.79
CA SER A 100 3.01 -6.49 5.98
C SER A 100 1.96 -7.58 6.23
N ILE A 101 1.28 -8.04 5.17
CA ILE A 101 0.31 -9.13 5.24
C ILE A 101 0.99 -10.43 5.70
N ILE A 102 2.16 -10.78 5.14
CA ILE A 102 2.90 -11.98 5.53
C ILE A 102 3.30 -11.92 7.00
N GLU A 103 3.75 -10.76 7.51
CA GLU A 103 4.05 -10.57 8.93
C GLU A 103 2.80 -10.82 9.81
N ASN A 104 1.66 -10.23 9.42
CA ASN A 104 0.41 -10.40 10.16
C ASN A 104 -0.06 -11.85 10.19
N CYS A 105 -0.06 -12.52 9.03
CA CYS A 105 -0.40 -13.94 8.90
C CYS A 105 0.53 -14.84 9.74
N ALA A 106 1.84 -14.55 9.78
CA ALA A 106 2.78 -15.33 10.56
C ALA A 106 2.50 -15.28 12.07
N ILE A 107 2.08 -14.12 12.57
CA ILE A 107 1.73 -13.94 13.98
C ILE A 107 0.39 -14.62 14.33
N ILE A 108 -0.56 -14.63 13.38
CA ILE A 108 -1.86 -15.34 13.54
C ILE A 108 -1.69 -16.87 13.47
N GLY A 109 -0.49 -17.37 13.10
CA GLY A 109 -0.18 -18.80 13.06
C GLY A 109 -0.40 -19.47 11.70
N VAL A 110 -0.52 -18.68 10.62
CA VAL A 110 -0.55 -19.21 9.25
C VAL A 110 0.79 -19.87 8.93
N PRO A 111 0.81 -21.10 8.38
CA PRO A 111 2.06 -21.77 8.03
C PRO A 111 2.78 -21.02 6.91
N ILE A 112 3.90 -20.39 7.26
CA ILE A 112 4.75 -19.63 6.34
C ILE A 112 6.16 -20.27 6.35
N PRO A 113 6.84 -20.37 5.19
CA PRO A 113 8.20 -20.88 5.10
C PRO A 113 9.17 -20.20 6.08
N ASP A 114 10.02 -20.99 6.74
CA ASP A 114 10.94 -20.49 7.78
C ASP A 114 11.93 -19.45 7.26
N VAL A 115 12.29 -19.53 5.98
CA VAL A 115 13.12 -18.52 5.30
C VAL A 115 12.47 -17.14 5.39
N LEU A 116 11.14 -17.05 5.15
CA LEU A 116 10.42 -15.78 5.22
C LEU A 116 10.25 -15.31 6.66
N LYS A 117 9.90 -16.22 7.59
CA LYS A 117 9.78 -15.87 9.02
C LYS A 117 11.08 -15.28 9.58
N LYS A 118 12.23 -15.85 9.20
CA LYS A 118 13.56 -15.36 9.62
C LYS A 118 13.91 -14.01 9.00
N ARG A 119 13.64 -13.83 7.70
CA ARG A 119 13.93 -12.56 6.99
C ARG A 119 13.07 -11.40 7.48
N LEU A 120 11.85 -11.69 7.90
CA LEU A 120 10.89 -10.71 8.40
C LEU A 120 10.99 -10.47 9.92
N GLY A 121 11.90 -11.16 10.62
CA GLY A 121 12.11 -10.97 12.07
C GLY A 121 10.93 -11.42 12.93
N VAL A 122 10.03 -12.27 12.43
CA VAL A 122 8.81 -12.68 13.15
C VAL A 122 9.15 -13.52 14.41
N ILE A 123 10.29 -14.23 14.39
CA ILE A 123 10.67 -15.22 15.41
C ILE A 123 11.23 -14.56 16.69
N GLU A 124 11.67 -13.30 16.63
CA GLU A 124 12.41 -12.69 17.74
C GLU A 124 11.55 -12.37 18.98
N ASN A 125 10.21 -12.37 18.85
CA ASN A 125 9.29 -12.04 19.95
C ASN A 125 8.76 -13.25 20.75
N GLN A 126 9.21 -14.48 20.47
CA GLN A 126 8.73 -15.68 21.19
C GLN A 126 9.66 -16.18 22.31
N ASN A 127 10.85 -15.57 22.50
CA ASN A 127 11.85 -16.02 23.48
C ASN A 127 12.02 -15.09 24.70
N GLU A 128 11.12 -14.12 24.91
CA GLU A 128 11.07 -13.33 26.15
C GLU A 128 9.72 -13.51 26.86
N LYS A 129 9.52 -14.69 27.46
CA LYS A 129 8.67 -14.90 28.64
C LYS A 129 9.22 -16.03 29.50
#